data_AF-A0A6P2RN79-F1
#
_entry.id   AF-A0A6P2RN79-F1
#
_cell.length_a   1.000
_cell.length_b   1.000
_cell.length_c   1.000
_cell.angle_alpha   90.00
_cell.angle_beta   90.00
_cell.angle_gamma   90.00
#
_symmetry.space_group_name_H-M   'P 1'
#
loop_
_entity.id
_entity.type
_entity.pdbx_description
1 polymer ?
#
loop_
_entity_poly.entity_id
_entity_poly.type
_entity_poly.pdbx_seq_one_letter_code
_entity_poly.pdbx_strand_id
1 'polypeptide(L)'
;MNHQALSSFIWSVADLLRGDYKQSEYGKVILPLTILRRLDCVLDATKTKVLSELVTINKTGLNPDPFLRRITGQAVYNTSPLDLVKLLGDQDNIRKNLYDYVAAFSPDAKDIFERFDFHTQIERLAKADLLYLVVEKFANIDLHPEAVDNTQMGLVFEELIRKFAEISNETAGEHFTPREVIRLMVNLLFIEDDEVLQPGNAVVRTIYDPTAGTGGMLSVAGEFLLEHNPAARLNMFGQELNDESFAICKADMLIKGQDVGNIVAGNTLSDDGHVARKFDYMLSNPPFGVEWKKVEKAVRKEHEDKGFDGRFGPGLPRVSDGSMLFLLHLISKMRPAVDGGCRFGIVLNGSPLFTGGAGSGESEIRRYALENDLVEAIVGLPTDMFYNTGIATYVWILSNKKPTARKGKVQLIDASSFWQKMRKSLGSKRKEMSDEQIAGVTRLFGGFLEAQLVTVFDAGGKEVARHIVPAGEQVPEVKAGETVKLAPISRIFRNEDFGYTTITVERPQRDENGEIVLGVKGKQKGKPQADSALRDTENVPLSEDIAAYFEREVLPHAPDAWIDEEKSKVGYEIPFNRHFYVFEPPRDLHTIDEELKAVSANIMKMLEELAE
;
A
#
# COMPACT_ATOMS: atom_id res chain seq x y z
N MET A 1 -3.43 -22.37 -19.23
CA MET A 1 -2.66 -23.34 -18.40
C MET A 1 -3.06 -23.16 -16.94
N ASN A 2 -3.21 -24.22 -16.12
CA ASN A 2 -3.55 -24.00 -14.69
C ASN A 2 -2.30 -23.65 -13.86
N HIS A 3 -2.52 -23.03 -12.69
CA HIS A 3 -1.44 -22.57 -11.79
C HIS A 3 -0.43 -23.68 -11.42
N GLN A 4 -0.92 -24.91 -11.24
CA GLN A 4 -0.08 -26.06 -10.87
C GLN A 4 0.89 -26.45 -11.99
N ALA A 5 0.42 -26.48 -13.25
CA ALA A 5 1.25 -26.78 -14.41
C ALA A 5 2.37 -25.75 -14.59
N LEU A 6 2.07 -24.46 -14.37
CA LEU A 6 3.09 -23.42 -14.46
C LEU A 6 4.09 -23.46 -13.30
N SER A 7 3.63 -23.70 -12.07
CA SER A 7 4.55 -23.90 -10.94
C SER A 7 5.48 -25.08 -11.20
N SER A 8 4.97 -26.20 -11.73
CA SER A 8 5.80 -27.34 -12.13
C SER A 8 6.80 -26.99 -13.23
N PHE A 9 6.39 -26.18 -14.22
CA PHE A 9 7.28 -25.69 -15.26
C PHE A 9 8.45 -24.88 -14.68
N ILE A 10 8.15 -23.89 -13.83
CA ILE A 10 9.14 -23.05 -13.16
C ILE A 10 10.14 -23.90 -12.38
N TRP A 11 9.65 -24.90 -11.63
CA TRP A 11 10.51 -25.82 -10.89
C TRP A 11 11.40 -26.66 -11.82
N SER A 12 10.88 -27.09 -12.97
CA SER A 12 11.69 -27.82 -13.94
C SER A 12 12.86 -26.99 -14.51
N VAL A 13 12.71 -25.67 -14.58
CA VAL A 13 13.80 -24.76 -14.95
C VAL A 13 14.74 -24.55 -13.77
N ALA A 14 14.22 -24.31 -12.57
CA ALA A 14 15.02 -24.16 -11.35
C ALA A 14 15.89 -25.40 -11.07
N ASP A 15 15.40 -26.61 -11.39
CA ASP A 15 16.16 -27.85 -11.29
C ASP A 15 17.36 -27.88 -12.23
N LEU A 16 17.24 -27.33 -13.46
CA LEU A 16 18.36 -27.20 -14.40
C LEU A 16 19.42 -26.23 -13.90
N LEU A 17 19.03 -25.17 -13.19
CA LEU A 17 19.93 -24.15 -12.67
C LEU A 17 20.64 -24.57 -11.38
N ARG A 18 20.26 -25.70 -10.78
CA ARG A 18 20.80 -26.17 -9.51
C ARG A 18 22.26 -26.60 -9.66
N GLY A 19 23.14 -25.92 -8.93
CA GLY A 19 24.59 -26.17 -8.93
C GLY A 19 25.36 -24.98 -9.51
N ASP A 20 24.90 -24.44 -10.64
CA ASP A 20 25.52 -23.30 -11.34
C ASP A 20 25.01 -21.94 -10.85
N TYR A 21 23.80 -21.92 -10.30
CA TYR A 21 23.18 -20.74 -9.69
C TYR A 21 22.83 -20.98 -8.23
N LYS A 22 22.98 -19.93 -7.42
CA LYS A 22 22.37 -19.91 -6.09
C LYS A 22 20.85 -19.82 -6.27
N GLN A 23 20.09 -20.41 -5.36
CA GLN A 23 18.63 -20.39 -5.46
C GLN A 23 18.06 -18.97 -5.50
N SER A 24 18.70 -18.02 -4.80
CA SER A 24 18.35 -16.60 -4.81
C SER A 24 18.58 -15.91 -6.17
N GLU A 25 19.34 -16.53 -7.07
CA GLU A 25 19.63 -15.99 -8.40
C GLU A 25 18.73 -16.57 -9.50
N TYR A 26 17.90 -17.57 -9.19
CA TYR A 26 17.03 -18.21 -10.19
C TYR A 26 16.07 -17.21 -10.84
N GLY A 27 15.61 -16.20 -10.10
CA GLY A 27 14.77 -15.13 -10.62
C GLY A 27 15.40 -14.34 -11.76
N LYS A 28 16.72 -14.12 -11.71
CA LYS A 28 17.47 -13.39 -12.75
C LYS A 28 17.42 -14.08 -14.11
N VAL A 29 17.22 -15.40 -14.13
CA VAL A 29 17.06 -16.18 -15.37
C VAL A 29 15.59 -16.32 -15.74
N ILE A 30 14.76 -16.74 -14.78
CA ILE A 30 13.39 -17.15 -15.04
C ILE A 30 12.49 -15.96 -15.39
N LEU A 31 12.66 -14.81 -14.73
CA LEU A 31 11.83 -13.62 -14.97
C LEU A 31 11.99 -13.05 -16.39
N PRO A 32 13.20 -12.71 -16.89
CA PRO A 32 13.35 -12.16 -18.23
C PRO A 32 12.94 -13.16 -19.31
N LEU A 33 13.19 -14.46 -19.14
CA LEU A 33 12.74 -15.49 -20.10
C LEU A 33 11.22 -15.67 -20.13
N THR A 34 10.56 -15.51 -18.98
CA THR A 34 9.09 -15.53 -18.91
C THR A 34 8.51 -14.35 -19.70
N ILE A 35 9.08 -13.15 -19.56
CA ILE A 35 8.69 -11.97 -20.34
C ILE A 35 9.00 -12.16 -21.82
N LEU A 36 10.20 -12.64 -22.15
CA LEU A 36 10.60 -12.92 -23.53
C LEU A 36 9.61 -13.86 -24.20
N ARG A 37 9.22 -14.94 -23.52
CA ARG A 37 8.26 -15.91 -24.07
C ARG A 37 6.85 -15.31 -24.20
N ARG A 38 6.41 -14.50 -23.25
CA ARG A 38 5.12 -13.79 -23.34
C ARG A 38 5.09 -12.88 -24.58
N LEU A 39 6.14 -12.08 -24.79
CA LEU A 39 6.26 -11.20 -25.95
C LEU A 39 6.35 -11.97 -27.27
N ASP A 40 7.11 -13.07 -27.29
CA ASP A 40 7.23 -13.96 -28.45
C ASP A 40 5.86 -14.55 -28.86
N CYS A 41 5.07 -15.03 -27.90
CA CYS A 41 3.71 -15.53 -28.15
C CYS A 41 2.80 -14.43 -28.73
N VAL A 42 2.79 -13.24 -28.12
CA VAL A 42 1.94 -12.11 -28.56
C VAL A 42 2.27 -11.67 -29.99
N LEU A 43 3.53 -11.80 -30.41
CA LEU A 43 3.98 -11.36 -31.73
C LEU A 43 3.86 -12.43 -32.83
N ASP A 44 3.66 -13.70 -32.47
CA ASP A 44 3.72 -14.85 -33.39
C ASP A 44 2.84 -14.64 -34.64
N ALA A 45 1.56 -14.31 -34.44
CA ALA A 45 0.59 -14.11 -35.52
C ALA A 45 0.93 -12.94 -36.47
N THR A 46 1.78 -12.01 -36.04
CA THR A 46 2.11 -10.77 -36.78
C THR A 46 3.51 -10.80 -37.38
N LYS A 47 4.35 -11.76 -36.98
CA LYS A 47 5.77 -11.87 -37.33
C LYS A 47 6.04 -11.73 -38.83
N THR A 48 5.38 -12.53 -39.67
CA THR A 48 5.58 -12.50 -41.13
C THR A 48 5.21 -11.14 -41.73
N LYS A 49 4.14 -10.50 -41.23
CA LYS A 49 3.71 -9.18 -41.69
C LYS A 49 4.72 -8.11 -41.31
N VAL A 50 5.20 -8.11 -40.07
CA VAL A 50 6.24 -7.20 -39.56
C VAL A 50 7.50 -7.28 -40.43
N LEU A 51 7.98 -8.49 -40.73
CA LEU A 51 9.18 -8.68 -41.56
C LEU A 51 8.97 -8.16 -43.00
N SER A 52 7.81 -8.41 -43.59
CA SER A 52 7.49 -7.90 -44.93
C SER A 52 7.36 -6.38 -44.98
N GLU A 53 6.76 -5.77 -43.96
CA GLU A 53 6.59 -4.33 -43.84
C GLU A 53 7.95 -3.65 -43.62
N LEU A 54 8.81 -4.22 -42.77
CA LEU A 54 10.16 -3.70 -42.54
C LEU A 54 10.98 -3.60 -43.83
N VAL A 55 10.95 -4.64 -44.67
CA VAL A 55 11.63 -4.63 -45.97
C VAL A 55 11.06 -3.52 -46.87
N THR A 56 9.75 -3.31 -46.84
CA THR A 56 9.07 -2.29 -47.63
C THR A 56 9.44 -0.89 -47.17
N ILE A 57 9.32 -0.61 -45.87
CA ILE A 57 9.61 0.70 -45.28
C ILE A 57 11.09 1.05 -45.38
N ASN A 58 12.01 0.09 -45.19
CA ASN A 58 13.44 0.36 -45.34
C ASN A 58 13.83 0.84 -46.74
N LYS A 59 13.10 0.43 -47.80
CA LYS A 59 13.31 0.94 -49.17
C LYS A 59 12.88 2.40 -49.34
N THR A 60 11.98 2.88 -48.48
CA THR A 60 11.49 4.28 -48.52
C THR A 60 12.36 5.24 -47.71
N GLY A 61 13.20 4.73 -46.79
CA GLY A 61 13.99 5.55 -45.87
C GLY A 61 13.19 6.17 -44.72
N LEU A 62 11.91 5.84 -44.57
CA LEU A 62 11.08 6.28 -43.44
C LEU A 62 11.41 5.49 -42.16
N ASN A 63 11.10 6.09 -41.00
CA ASN A 63 11.20 5.39 -39.72
C ASN A 63 10.18 4.23 -39.68
N PRO A 64 10.62 2.96 -39.51
CA PRO A 64 9.71 1.82 -39.49
C PRO A 64 8.85 1.73 -38.22
N ASP A 65 9.27 2.32 -37.10
CA ASP A 65 8.63 2.11 -35.79
C ASP A 65 7.09 2.31 -35.78
N PRO A 66 6.51 3.42 -36.30
CA PRO A 66 5.06 3.62 -36.28
C PRO A 66 4.30 2.60 -37.14
N PHE A 67 4.91 2.13 -38.23
CA PHE A 67 4.31 1.16 -39.15
C PHE A 67 4.28 -0.23 -38.51
N LEU A 68 5.37 -0.63 -37.87
CA LEU A 68 5.48 -1.93 -37.24
C LEU A 68 4.53 -2.06 -36.05
N ARG A 69 4.44 -1.03 -35.19
CA ARG A 69 3.46 -1.00 -34.07
C ARG A 69 2.01 -1.10 -34.57
N ARG A 70 1.69 -0.43 -35.68
CA ARG A 70 0.36 -0.55 -36.30
C ARG A 70 0.08 -1.95 -36.84
N ILE A 71 1.08 -2.64 -37.40
CA ILE A 71 0.94 -4.01 -37.88
C ILE A 71 0.70 -5.00 -36.74
N THR A 72 1.40 -4.83 -35.62
CA THR A 72 1.22 -5.70 -34.46
C THR A 72 -0.07 -5.41 -33.70
N GLY A 73 -0.61 -4.19 -33.83
CA GLY A 73 -1.70 -3.71 -32.98
C GLY A 73 -1.28 -3.54 -31.52
N GLN A 74 0.03 -3.51 -31.27
CA GLN A 74 0.65 -3.50 -29.95
C GLN A 74 1.73 -2.42 -29.89
N ALA A 75 2.07 -1.99 -28.68
CA ALA A 75 3.19 -1.09 -28.47
C ALA A 75 4.57 -1.79 -28.67
N VAL A 76 4.60 -3.07 -29.04
CA VAL A 76 5.82 -3.86 -29.21
C VAL A 76 5.85 -4.53 -30.58
N TYR A 77 7.07 -4.73 -31.10
CA TYR A 77 7.35 -5.53 -32.29
C TYR A 77 8.75 -6.16 -32.17
N ASN A 78 9.04 -7.14 -33.03
CA ASN A 78 10.36 -7.76 -33.16
C ASN A 78 10.70 -7.94 -34.65
N THR A 79 11.89 -7.48 -35.07
CA THR A 79 12.34 -7.48 -36.47
C THR A 79 13.27 -8.63 -36.83
N SER A 80 13.56 -9.55 -35.91
CA SER A 80 14.39 -10.72 -36.18
C SER A 80 13.61 -11.73 -37.03
N PRO A 81 14.25 -12.41 -38.00
CA PRO A 81 13.63 -13.54 -38.69
C PRO A 81 13.42 -14.77 -37.77
N LEU A 82 14.08 -14.77 -36.62
CA LEU A 82 14.01 -15.82 -35.60
C LEU A 82 12.85 -15.56 -34.63
N ASP A 83 12.35 -16.62 -34.05
CA ASP A 83 11.45 -16.66 -32.88
C ASP A 83 12.04 -17.68 -31.90
N LEU A 84 11.52 -17.75 -30.66
CA LEU A 84 12.08 -18.66 -29.65
C LEU A 84 12.14 -20.12 -30.10
N VAL A 85 11.19 -20.56 -30.92
CA VAL A 85 11.15 -21.94 -31.44
C VAL A 85 12.23 -22.15 -32.49
N LYS A 86 12.39 -21.22 -33.44
CA LYS A 86 13.43 -21.28 -34.49
C LYS A 86 14.85 -21.19 -33.92
N LEU A 87 15.04 -20.50 -32.79
CA LEU A 87 16.35 -20.46 -32.11
C LEU A 87 16.89 -21.86 -31.76
N LEU A 88 15.99 -22.82 -31.50
CA LEU A 88 16.37 -24.19 -31.16
C LEU A 88 16.90 -25.00 -32.35
N GLY A 89 16.72 -24.52 -33.59
CA GLY A 89 17.18 -25.20 -34.81
C GLY A 89 18.69 -25.11 -35.05
N ASP A 90 19.41 -24.27 -34.30
CA ASP A 90 20.85 -24.04 -34.43
C ASP A 90 21.49 -23.96 -33.04
N GLN A 91 21.61 -25.12 -32.40
CA GLN A 91 22.10 -25.27 -31.03
C GLN A 91 23.51 -24.68 -30.85
N ASP A 92 24.40 -24.87 -31.82
CA ASP A 92 25.80 -24.41 -31.74
C ASP A 92 25.90 -22.88 -31.69
N ASN A 93 24.92 -22.16 -32.24
CA ASN A 93 24.89 -20.70 -32.26
C ASN A 93 23.79 -20.09 -31.39
N ILE A 94 23.14 -20.86 -30.53
CA ILE A 94 21.97 -20.40 -29.75
C ILE A 94 22.25 -19.12 -28.97
N ARG A 95 23.46 -18.96 -28.43
CA ARG A 95 23.89 -17.73 -27.73
C ARG A 95 23.81 -16.51 -28.63
N LYS A 96 24.43 -16.57 -29.81
CA LYS A 96 24.43 -15.47 -30.78
C LYS A 96 23.02 -15.21 -31.30
N ASN A 97 22.29 -16.27 -31.63
CA ASN A 97 20.95 -16.19 -32.16
C ASN A 97 19.98 -15.54 -31.15
N LEU A 98 20.12 -15.86 -29.85
CA LEU A 98 19.33 -15.24 -28.79
C LEU A 98 19.67 -13.75 -28.61
N TYR A 99 20.94 -13.35 -28.71
CA TYR A 99 21.31 -11.93 -28.70
C TYR A 99 20.69 -11.18 -29.88
N ASP A 100 20.82 -11.72 -31.08
CA ASP A 100 20.27 -11.11 -32.29
C ASP A 100 18.73 -11.02 -32.18
N TYR A 101 18.08 -12.01 -31.56
CA TYR A 101 16.65 -12.00 -31.30
C TYR A 101 16.22 -10.90 -30.31
N VAL A 102 16.88 -10.80 -29.16
CA VAL A 102 16.59 -9.79 -28.13
C VAL A 102 16.88 -8.37 -28.64
N ALA A 103 17.98 -8.19 -29.38
CA ALA A 103 18.37 -6.89 -29.95
C ALA A 103 17.42 -6.36 -31.05
N ALA A 104 16.58 -7.25 -31.62
CA ALA A 104 15.62 -6.91 -32.66
C ALA A 104 14.25 -6.46 -32.14
N PHE A 105 14.04 -6.43 -30.82
CA PHE A 105 12.82 -5.85 -30.25
C PHE A 105 12.77 -4.32 -30.40
N SER A 106 11.55 -3.77 -30.30
CA SER A 106 11.34 -2.33 -30.21
C SER A 106 12.13 -1.71 -29.04
N PRO A 107 12.53 -0.42 -29.11
CA PRO A 107 13.36 0.20 -28.07
C PRO A 107 12.83 0.01 -26.64
N ASP A 108 11.52 0.15 -26.46
CA ASP A 108 10.87 0.00 -25.16
C ASP A 108 10.99 -1.41 -24.58
N ALA A 109 10.90 -2.43 -25.44
CA ALA A 109 11.05 -3.82 -25.02
C ALA A 109 12.52 -4.19 -24.73
N LYS A 110 13.48 -3.54 -25.40
CA LYS A 110 14.90 -3.75 -25.11
C LYS A 110 15.31 -3.22 -23.75
N ASP A 111 14.83 -2.04 -23.37
CA ASP A 111 15.08 -1.46 -22.04
C ASP A 111 14.63 -2.41 -20.91
N ILE A 112 13.55 -3.17 -21.10
CA ILE A 112 13.12 -4.21 -20.13
C ILE A 112 14.25 -5.24 -19.91
N PHE A 113 14.84 -5.78 -20.99
CA PHE A 113 15.89 -6.79 -20.88
C PHE A 113 17.22 -6.22 -20.38
N GLU A 114 17.50 -4.95 -20.67
CA GLU A 114 18.67 -4.23 -20.12
C GLU A 114 18.56 -4.09 -18.59
N ARG A 115 17.36 -3.77 -18.07
CA ARG A 115 17.09 -3.66 -16.62
C ARG A 115 17.23 -4.98 -15.87
N PHE A 116 16.99 -6.11 -16.55
CA PHE A 116 17.26 -7.44 -15.99
C PHE A 116 18.74 -7.87 -16.09
N ASP A 117 19.61 -7.08 -16.71
CA ASP A 117 20.98 -7.48 -17.05
C ASP A 117 20.99 -8.84 -17.80
N PHE A 118 20.04 -9.01 -18.72
CA PHE A 118 19.75 -10.32 -19.32
C PHE A 118 20.93 -10.85 -20.16
N HIS A 119 21.72 -9.94 -20.74
CA HIS A 119 22.95 -10.30 -21.47
C HIS A 119 23.93 -11.10 -20.59
N THR A 120 24.13 -10.66 -19.34
CA THR A 120 24.99 -11.35 -18.38
C THR A 120 24.48 -12.75 -18.06
N GLN A 121 23.16 -12.92 -17.97
CA GLN A 121 22.54 -14.23 -17.71
C GLN A 121 22.68 -15.16 -18.91
N ILE A 122 22.56 -14.66 -20.15
CA ILE A 122 22.79 -15.46 -21.36
C ILE A 122 24.25 -15.96 -21.40
N GLU A 123 25.24 -15.10 -21.14
CA GLU A 123 26.65 -15.53 -21.08
C GLU A 123 26.87 -16.59 -19.99
N ARG A 124 26.30 -16.40 -18.79
CA ARG A 124 26.47 -17.34 -17.68
C ARG A 124 25.82 -18.69 -17.98
N LEU A 125 24.61 -18.71 -18.54
CA LEU A 125 23.95 -19.94 -18.98
C LEU A 125 24.73 -20.66 -20.08
N ALA A 126 25.31 -19.92 -21.04
CA ALA A 126 26.11 -20.50 -22.11
C ALA A 126 27.39 -21.14 -21.59
N LYS A 127 28.09 -20.48 -20.66
CA LYS A 127 29.30 -21.02 -20.01
C LYS A 127 29.05 -22.28 -19.18
N ALA A 128 27.83 -22.46 -18.70
CA ALA A 128 27.40 -23.63 -17.93
C ALA A 128 26.77 -24.72 -18.82
N ASP A 129 26.76 -24.57 -20.15
CA ASP A 129 26.08 -25.48 -21.08
C ASP A 129 24.57 -25.65 -20.81
N LEU A 130 23.94 -24.67 -20.15
CA LEU A 130 22.52 -24.69 -19.78
C LEU A 130 21.61 -23.91 -20.73
N LEU A 131 22.19 -23.01 -21.54
CA LEU A 131 21.40 -22.04 -22.33
C LEU A 131 20.36 -22.71 -23.22
N TYR A 132 20.75 -23.74 -23.97
CA TYR A 132 19.82 -24.46 -24.85
C TYR A 132 18.68 -25.12 -24.07
N LEU A 133 19.01 -25.84 -23.01
CA LEU A 133 18.03 -26.56 -22.20
C LEU A 133 17.00 -25.61 -21.59
N VAL A 134 17.45 -24.46 -21.10
CA VAL A 134 16.58 -23.44 -20.50
C VAL A 134 15.70 -22.79 -21.57
N VAL A 135 16.26 -22.38 -22.72
CA VAL A 135 15.48 -21.79 -23.82
C VAL A 135 14.45 -22.77 -24.37
N GLU A 136 14.81 -24.05 -24.52
CA GLU A 136 13.91 -25.12 -24.95
C GLU A 136 12.70 -25.26 -24.02
N LYS A 137 12.90 -25.21 -22.70
CA LYS A 137 11.80 -25.21 -21.73
C LYS A 137 10.82 -24.07 -22.04
N PHE A 138 11.31 -22.84 -22.18
CA PHE A 138 10.47 -21.68 -22.43
C PHE A 138 9.81 -21.67 -23.81
N ALA A 139 10.46 -22.18 -24.85
CA ALA A 139 9.86 -22.28 -26.18
C ALA A 139 8.62 -23.21 -26.20
N ASN A 140 8.57 -24.20 -25.31
CA ASN A 140 7.50 -25.20 -25.25
C ASN A 140 6.29 -24.81 -24.39
N ILE A 141 6.31 -23.64 -23.74
CA ILE A 141 5.16 -23.16 -22.97
C ILE A 141 4.37 -22.13 -23.77
N ASP A 142 3.05 -22.25 -23.76
CA ASP A 142 2.17 -21.22 -24.32
C ASP A 142 1.83 -20.19 -23.25
N LEU A 143 2.38 -18.99 -23.42
CA LEU A 143 2.08 -17.81 -22.62
C LEU A 143 1.33 -16.77 -23.46
N HIS A 144 0.54 -17.13 -24.46
CA HIS A 144 -0.32 -16.16 -25.14
C HIS A 144 -1.45 -15.66 -24.20
N PRO A 145 -1.92 -14.39 -24.31
CA PRO A 145 -3.07 -13.90 -23.52
C PRO A 145 -4.35 -14.73 -23.61
N GLU A 146 -4.54 -15.49 -24.69
CA GLU A 146 -5.67 -16.42 -24.84
C GLU A 146 -5.51 -17.70 -24.01
N ALA A 147 -4.27 -18.14 -23.74
CA ALA A 147 -3.97 -19.35 -22.97
C ALA A 147 -3.71 -19.07 -21.48
N VAL A 148 -3.15 -17.89 -21.19
CA VAL A 148 -2.90 -17.34 -19.86
C VAL A 148 -3.30 -15.87 -19.90
N ASP A 149 -4.46 -15.53 -19.37
CA ASP A 149 -4.93 -14.15 -19.36
C ASP A 149 -4.02 -13.22 -18.53
N ASN A 150 -4.22 -11.91 -18.62
CA ASN A 150 -3.36 -10.94 -17.92
C ASN A 150 -3.48 -11.03 -16.39
N THR A 151 -4.65 -11.37 -15.88
CA THR A 151 -4.88 -11.54 -14.44
C THR A 151 -4.09 -12.74 -13.90
N GLN A 152 -4.16 -13.86 -14.62
CA GLN A 152 -3.36 -15.06 -14.38
C GLN A 152 -1.88 -14.73 -14.51
N MET A 153 -1.45 -14.03 -15.55
CA MET A 153 -0.05 -13.66 -15.74
C MET A 153 0.49 -12.80 -14.60
N GLY A 154 -0.32 -11.88 -14.06
CA GLY A 154 0.01 -11.15 -12.84
C GLY A 154 0.22 -12.07 -11.64
N LEU A 155 -0.63 -13.10 -11.44
CA LEU A 155 -0.47 -14.08 -10.36
C LEU A 155 0.81 -14.91 -10.53
N VAL A 156 1.20 -15.18 -11.78
CA VAL A 156 2.43 -15.90 -12.12
C VAL A 156 3.66 -15.10 -11.72
N PHE A 157 3.73 -13.82 -12.13
CA PHE A 157 4.86 -12.97 -11.77
C PHE A 157 4.93 -12.75 -10.26
N GLU A 158 3.79 -12.51 -9.61
CA GLU A 158 3.70 -12.42 -8.16
C GLU A 158 4.27 -13.69 -7.48
N GLU A 159 3.85 -14.88 -7.91
CA GLU A 159 4.30 -16.15 -7.35
C GLU A 159 5.80 -16.40 -7.61
N LEU A 160 6.29 -16.04 -8.80
CA LEU A 160 7.72 -16.14 -9.15
C LEU A 160 8.58 -15.28 -8.24
N ILE A 161 8.28 -13.98 -8.18
CA ILE A 161 9.03 -13.02 -7.36
C ILE A 161 8.97 -13.42 -5.89
N ARG A 162 7.77 -13.79 -5.40
CA ARG A 162 7.57 -14.24 -4.02
C ARG A 162 8.47 -15.43 -3.70
N LYS A 163 8.48 -16.47 -4.55
CA LYS A 163 9.35 -17.63 -4.33
C LYS A 163 10.83 -17.25 -4.31
N PHE A 164 11.28 -16.40 -5.22
CA PHE A 164 12.70 -16.01 -5.25
C PHE A 164 13.10 -15.13 -4.07
N ALA A 165 12.21 -14.25 -3.60
CA ALA A 165 12.44 -13.44 -2.41
C ALA A 165 12.43 -14.27 -1.11
N GLU A 166 11.51 -15.25 -0.96
CA GLU A 166 11.51 -16.20 0.16
C GLU A 166 12.83 -17.00 0.23
N ILE A 167 13.42 -17.29 -0.92
CA ILE A 167 14.68 -18.02 -1.05
C ILE A 167 15.90 -17.12 -0.80
N SER A 168 15.86 -15.84 -1.19
CA SER A 168 16.97 -14.90 -1.02
C SER A 168 17.08 -14.33 0.40
N ASN A 169 16.10 -14.62 1.27
CA ASN A 169 15.96 -14.00 2.59
C ASN A 169 15.85 -12.46 2.51
N GLU A 170 15.54 -11.94 1.32
CA GLU A 170 15.12 -10.56 1.10
C GLU A 170 13.63 -10.46 1.41
N THR A 171 13.20 -9.28 1.80
CA THR A 171 11.83 -8.98 2.23
C THR A 171 10.89 -8.96 1.03
N ALA A 172 10.37 -10.14 0.65
CA ALA A 172 9.41 -10.33 -0.44
C ALA A 172 8.24 -9.33 -0.49
N GLY A 173 7.82 -8.80 0.66
CA GLY A 173 6.73 -7.82 0.75
C GLY A 173 7.09 -6.38 0.43
N GLU A 174 8.34 -6.06 0.08
CA GLU A 174 8.69 -4.75 -0.50
C GLU A 174 8.22 -4.60 -1.96
N HIS A 175 7.93 -5.71 -2.64
CA HIS A 175 7.60 -5.71 -4.07
C HIS A 175 6.12 -5.96 -4.38
N PHE A 176 5.31 -6.36 -3.39
CA PHE A 176 3.94 -6.80 -3.66
C PHE A 176 2.94 -6.47 -2.54
N THR A 177 1.78 -5.96 -2.98
CA THR A 177 0.63 -5.67 -2.13
C THR A 177 -0.43 -6.75 -2.30
N PRO A 178 -0.93 -7.42 -1.24
CA PRO A 178 -1.95 -8.46 -1.35
C PRO A 178 -3.15 -8.01 -2.20
N ARG A 179 -3.61 -8.86 -3.12
CA ARG A 179 -4.64 -8.49 -4.12
C ARG A 179 -5.95 -8.03 -3.50
N GLU A 180 -6.34 -8.58 -2.38
CA GLU A 180 -7.53 -8.17 -1.63
C GLU A 180 -7.39 -6.77 -1.02
N VAL A 181 -6.17 -6.35 -0.66
CA VAL A 181 -5.88 -4.98 -0.23
C VAL A 181 -5.96 -4.04 -1.43
N ILE A 182 -5.37 -4.42 -2.57
CA ILE A 182 -5.48 -3.65 -3.81
C ILE A 182 -6.95 -3.47 -4.21
N ARG A 183 -7.72 -4.57 -4.23
CA ARG A 183 -9.16 -4.55 -4.57
C ARG A 183 -9.96 -3.64 -3.63
N LEU A 184 -9.69 -3.71 -2.31
CA LEU A 184 -10.30 -2.79 -1.36
C LEU A 184 -9.95 -1.33 -1.70
N MET A 185 -8.68 -1.00 -1.91
CA MET A 185 -8.28 0.38 -2.23
C MET A 185 -8.91 0.88 -3.53
N VAL A 186 -8.96 0.04 -4.57
CA VAL A 186 -9.58 0.34 -5.86
C VAL A 186 -11.09 0.61 -5.69
N ASN A 187 -11.80 -0.22 -4.92
CA ASN A 187 -13.21 0.03 -4.61
C ASN A 187 -13.41 1.38 -3.91
N LEU A 188 -12.63 1.67 -2.86
CA LEU A 188 -12.72 2.91 -2.11
C LEU A 188 -12.37 4.15 -2.97
N LEU A 189 -11.48 3.98 -3.94
CA LEU A 189 -11.06 5.05 -4.83
C LEU A 189 -12.17 5.46 -5.80
N PHE A 190 -12.80 4.48 -6.46
CA PHE A 190 -13.77 4.71 -7.53
C PHE A 190 -15.22 4.88 -7.07
N ILE A 191 -15.59 4.44 -5.86
CA ILE A 191 -16.99 4.36 -5.40
C ILE A 191 -17.83 5.64 -5.52
N GLU A 192 -17.22 6.83 -5.55
CA GLU A 192 -17.96 8.10 -5.67
C GLU A 192 -17.78 8.77 -7.04
N ASP A 193 -17.26 8.05 -8.03
CA ASP A 193 -17.04 8.58 -9.38
C ASP A 193 -18.02 7.95 -10.38
N ASP A 194 -19.27 8.40 -10.31
CA ASP A 194 -20.36 7.90 -11.15
C ASP A 194 -20.06 8.05 -12.65
N GLU A 195 -19.41 9.14 -13.06
CA GLU A 195 -19.11 9.39 -14.48
C GLU A 195 -18.18 8.32 -15.07
N VAL A 196 -17.10 7.98 -14.35
CA VAL A 196 -16.11 7.03 -14.84
C VAL A 196 -16.66 5.59 -14.80
N LEU A 197 -17.51 5.30 -13.81
CA LEU A 197 -18.11 3.98 -13.63
C LEU A 197 -19.36 3.74 -14.48
N GLN A 198 -20.04 4.78 -14.96
CA GLN A 198 -21.26 4.65 -15.76
C GLN A 198 -20.97 4.01 -17.13
N PRO A 199 -21.55 2.83 -17.44
CA PRO A 199 -21.33 2.17 -18.72
C PRO A 199 -21.75 3.06 -19.90
N GLY A 200 -20.87 3.18 -20.90
CA GLY A 200 -21.12 3.94 -22.13
C GLY A 200 -20.58 5.36 -22.12
N ASN A 201 -20.15 5.89 -20.97
CA ASN A 201 -19.44 7.16 -20.90
C ASN A 201 -17.98 6.96 -21.29
N ALA A 202 -17.55 7.58 -22.40
CA ALA A 202 -16.17 7.57 -22.84
C ALA A 202 -15.33 8.62 -22.07
N VAL A 203 -14.94 8.27 -20.84
CA VAL A 203 -14.14 9.13 -19.96
C VAL A 203 -12.69 8.68 -19.96
N VAL A 204 -11.77 9.64 -20.05
CA VAL A 204 -10.34 9.41 -19.84
C VAL A 204 -9.95 9.99 -18.49
N ARG A 205 -9.32 9.16 -17.64
CA ARG A 205 -8.75 9.58 -16.35
C ARG A 205 -7.30 9.13 -16.26
N THR A 206 -6.58 9.72 -15.30
CA THR A 206 -5.19 9.37 -15.00
C THR A 206 -5.09 8.70 -13.63
N ILE A 207 -4.24 7.68 -13.53
CA ILE A 207 -3.88 7.05 -12.25
C ILE A 207 -2.37 7.00 -12.09
N TYR A 208 -1.88 7.25 -10.87
CA TYR A 208 -0.46 7.20 -10.56
C TYR A 208 -0.13 6.37 -9.32
N ASP A 209 0.95 5.59 -9.41
CA ASP A 209 1.58 4.92 -8.27
C ASP A 209 3.08 5.32 -8.17
N PRO A 210 3.49 6.07 -7.13
CA PRO A 210 4.87 6.49 -6.93
C PRO A 210 5.81 5.38 -6.43
N THR A 211 5.27 4.19 -6.15
CA THR A 211 6.00 3.01 -5.65
C THR A 211 5.41 1.79 -6.34
N ALA A 212 5.42 1.82 -7.67
CA ALA A 212 4.61 0.96 -8.51
C ALA A 212 4.93 -0.53 -8.33
N GLY A 213 6.13 -0.87 -7.84
CA GLY A 213 6.61 -2.24 -7.76
C GLY A 213 6.50 -2.89 -9.14
N THR A 214 5.73 -3.98 -9.20
CA THR A 214 5.46 -4.74 -10.44
C THR A 214 4.26 -4.22 -11.25
N GLY A 215 3.64 -3.11 -10.85
CA GLY A 215 2.48 -2.51 -11.52
C GLY A 215 1.13 -3.09 -11.09
N GLY A 216 1.08 -3.97 -10.09
CA GLY A 216 -0.13 -4.69 -9.68
C GLY A 216 -1.31 -3.79 -9.32
N MET A 217 -1.08 -2.66 -8.63
CA MET A 217 -2.14 -1.71 -8.28
C MET A 217 -2.75 -1.03 -9.51
N LEU A 218 -1.90 -0.55 -10.42
CA LEU A 218 -2.31 0.09 -11.68
C LEU A 218 -3.14 -0.87 -12.53
N SER A 219 -2.67 -2.11 -12.61
CA SER A 219 -3.30 -3.18 -13.38
C SER A 219 -4.68 -3.56 -12.86
N VAL A 220 -4.83 -3.80 -11.55
CA VAL A 220 -6.14 -4.11 -10.95
C VAL A 220 -7.10 -2.93 -11.09
N ALA A 221 -6.61 -1.68 -10.94
CA ALA A 221 -7.46 -0.50 -11.12
C ALA A 221 -8.00 -0.37 -12.56
N GLY A 222 -7.14 -0.64 -13.57
CA GLY A 222 -7.57 -0.63 -14.97
C GLY A 222 -8.54 -1.74 -15.32
N GLU A 223 -8.29 -2.97 -14.82
CA GLU A 223 -9.18 -4.12 -14.99
C GLU A 223 -10.56 -3.84 -14.38
N PHE A 224 -10.59 -3.38 -13.12
CA PHE A 224 -11.82 -2.98 -12.44
C PHE A 224 -12.60 -1.93 -13.24
N LEU A 225 -11.93 -0.89 -13.75
CA LEU A 225 -12.60 0.15 -14.52
C LEU A 225 -13.20 -0.40 -15.82
N LEU A 226 -12.48 -1.25 -16.56
CA LEU A 226 -12.95 -1.82 -17.81
C LEU A 226 -14.11 -2.80 -17.62
N GLU A 227 -14.12 -3.55 -16.51
CA GLU A 227 -15.24 -4.43 -16.14
C GLU A 227 -16.54 -3.64 -15.90
N HIS A 228 -16.45 -2.45 -15.29
CA HIS A 228 -17.61 -1.60 -15.00
C HIS A 228 -17.99 -0.70 -16.18
N ASN A 229 -17.00 -0.12 -16.86
CA ASN A 229 -17.20 0.76 -18.01
C ASN A 229 -16.17 0.47 -19.13
N PRO A 230 -16.53 -0.39 -20.11
CA PRO A 230 -15.65 -0.72 -21.23
C PRO A 230 -15.29 0.46 -22.14
N ALA A 231 -16.02 1.58 -22.06
CA ALA A 231 -15.75 2.80 -22.82
C ALA A 231 -14.74 3.73 -22.13
N ALA A 232 -14.55 3.58 -20.81
CA ALA A 232 -13.58 4.39 -20.07
C ALA A 232 -12.14 3.97 -20.36
N ARG A 233 -11.22 4.92 -20.19
CA ARG A 233 -9.78 4.69 -20.34
C ARG A 233 -9.05 5.28 -19.14
N LEU A 234 -8.08 4.52 -18.63
CA LEU A 234 -7.22 4.93 -17.55
C LEU A 234 -5.78 4.99 -18.09
N ASN A 235 -5.21 6.20 -18.10
CA ASN A 235 -3.80 6.39 -18.42
C ASN A 235 -2.99 6.12 -17.15
N MET A 236 -2.12 5.12 -17.20
CA MET A 236 -1.37 4.63 -16.05
C MET A 236 0.02 5.25 -15.98
N PHE A 237 0.38 5.76 -14.80
CA PHE A 237 1.68 6.34 -14.49
C PHE A 237 2.28 5.59 -13.30
N GLY A 238 3.59 5.36 -13.36
CA GLY A 238 4.30 4.62 -12.33
C GLY A 238 5.69 5.18 -12.11
N GLN A 239 6.19 5.01 -10.89
CA GLN A 239 7.60 5.16 -10.59
C GLN A 239 8.08 4.03 -9.69
N GLU A 240 9.25 3.47 -9.97
CA GLU A 240 9.82 2.36 -9.21
C GLU A 240 11.33 2.48 -9.09
N LEU A 241 11.86 2.17 -7.91
CA LEU A 241 13.29 2.25 -7.59
C LEU A 241 14.06 1.01 -8.05
N ASN A 242 13.46 -0.17 -7.89
CA ASN A 242 14.09 -1.45 -8.19
C ASN A 242 13.96 -1.78 -9.69
N ASP A 243 15.10 -1.98 -10.36
CA ASP A 243 15.15 -2.20 -11.81
C ASP A 243 14.37 -3.44 -12.27
N GLU A 244 14.41 -4.54 -11.53
CA GLU A 244 13.67 -5.77 -11.89
C GLU A 244 12.16 -5.54 -11.77
N SER A 245 11.70 -4.93 -10.67
CA SER A 245 10.29 -4.59 -10.46
C SER A 245 9.79 -3.61 -11.52
N PHE A 246 10.58 -2.57 -11.82
CA PHE A 246 10.35 -1.63 -12.90
C PHE A 246 10.19 -2.34 -14.25
N ALA A 247 11.09 -3.28 -14.58
CA ALA A 247 11.06 -4.01 -15.83
C ALA A 247 9.79 -4.86 -15.97
N ILE A 248 9.32 -5.49 -14.87
CA ILE A 248 8.06 -6.24 -14.83
C ILE A 248 6.86 -5.31 -15.03
N CYS A 249 6.83 -4.18 -14.30
CA CYS A 249 5.79 -3.17 -14.44
C CYS A 249 5.72 -2.67 -15.90
N LYS A 250 6.87 -2.29 -16.48
CA LYS A 250 6.96 -1.82 -17.85
C LYS A 250 6.53 -2.89 -18.86
N ALA A 251 6.89 -4.16 -18.65
CA ALA A 251 6.45 -5.26 -19.49
C ALA A 251 4.92 -5.45 -19.47
N ASP A 252 4.31 -5.42 -18.28
CA ASP A 252 2.85 -5.55 -18.12
C ASP A 252 2.12 -4.39 -18.82
N MET A 253 2.58 -3.16 -18.60
CA MET A 253 2.04 -1.96 -19.25
C MET A 253 2.17 -2.03 -20.78
N LEU A 254 3.31 -2.52 -21.29
CA LEU A 254 3.54 -2.68 -22.73
C LEU A 254 2.54 -3.66 -23.37
N ILE A 255 2.29 -4.79 -22.72
CA ILE A 255 1.35 -5.84 -23.18
C ILE A 255 -0.09 -5.33 -23.13
N LYS A 256 -0.41 -4.47 -22.16
CA LYS A 256 -1.74 -3.85 -22.03
C LYS A 256 -1.95 -2.65 -22.95
N GLY A 257 -0.96 -2.31 -23.78
CA GLY A 257 -1.03 -1.17 -24.71
C GLY A 257 -1.03 0.19 -24.00
N GLN A 258 -0.53 0.24 -22.76
CA GLN A 258 -0.32 1.51 -22.04
C GLN A 258 0.93 2.22 -22.57
N ASP A 259 0.97 3.53 -22.40
CA ASP A 259 2.17 4.32 -22.71
C ASP A 259 3.25 4.07 -21.65
N VAL A 260 4.20 3.21 -22.01
CA VAL A 260 5.34 2.82 -21.16
C VAL A 260 6.31 3.97 -20.86
N GLY A 261 6.22 5.10 -21.57
CA GLY A 261 6.93 6.33 -21.21
C GLY A 261 6.47 6.92 -19.88
N ASN A 262 5.30 6.52 -19.39
CA ASN A 262 4.76 6.93 -18.10
C ASN A 262 5.26 6.09 -16.92
N ILE A 263 6.05 5.05 -17.17
CA ILE A 263 6.69 4.24 -16.13
C ILE A 263 8.15 4.68 -16.02
N VAL A 264 8.53 5.25 -14.87
CA VAL A 264 9.84 5.85 -14.65
C VAL A 264 10.65 5.05 -13.63
N ALA A 265 11.92 4.81 -13.93
CA ALA A 265 12.86 4.21 -12.99
C ALA A 265 13.54 5.30 -12.15
N GLY A 266 13.61 5.11 -10.83
CA GLY A 266 14.35 6.00 -9.93
C GLY A 266 13.66 6.24 -8.59
N ASN A 267 14.36 6.92 -7.67
CA ASN A 267 13.84 7.19 -6.34
C ASN A 267 12.83 8.35 -6.35
N THR A 268 11.58 8.07 -6.01
CA THR A 268 10.48 9.05 -5.95
C THR A 268 10.77 10.28 -5.10
N LEU A 269 11.49 10.14 -3.99
CA LEU A 269 11.73 11.24 -3.04
C LEU A 269 12.85 12.17 -3.52
N SER A 270 13.95 11.64 -4.09
CA SER A 270 15.04 12.47 -4.61
C SER A 270 14.87 12.90 -6.07
N ASP A 271 14.25 12.06 -6.89
CA ASP A 271 14.19 12.17 -8.35
C ASP A 271 12.75 11.95 -8.82
N ASP A 272 11.89 12.94 -8.60
CA ASP A 272 10.49 12.90 -9.01
C ASP A 272 10.36 12.68 -10.53
N GLY A 273 9.92 11.49 -10.93
CA GLY A 273 9.81 11.10 -12.34
C GLY A 273 8.68 11.79 -13.09
N HIS A 274 7.74 12.41 -12.36
CA HIS A 274 6.52 13.00 -12.90
C HIS A 274 6.36 14.45 -12.47
N VAL A 275 7.45 15.24 -12.51
CA VAL A 275 7.48 16.65 -12.06
C VAL A 275 6.30 17.44 -12.64
N ALA A 276 5.63 18.21 -11.78
CA ALA A 276 4.47 19.05 -12.10
C ALA A 276 3.22 18.32 -12.64
N ARG A 277 3.28 17.01 -12.90
CA ARG A 277 2.07 16.22 -13.25
C ARG A 277 1.12 16.17 -12.07
N LYS A 278 -0.17 16.15 -12.41
CA LYS A 278 -1.27 16.00 -11.47
C LYS A 278 -2.19 14.90 -11.95
N PHE A 279 -2.80 14.16 -11.02
CA PHE A 279 -3.56 12.96 -11.33
C PHE A 279 -4.98 13.00 -10.75
N ASP A 280 -5.92 12.32 -11.43
CA ASP A 280 -7.31 12.18 -10.97
C ASP A 280 -7.41 11.15 -9.83
N TYR A 281 -6.61 10.09 -9.93
CA TYR A 281 -6.50 9.05 -8.90
C TYR A 281 -5.05 8.69 -8.60
N MET A 282 -4.79 8.25 -7.39
CA MET A 282 -3.50 7.64 -7.05
C MET A 282 -3.69 6.48 -6.06
N LEU A 283 -2.77 5.51 -6.11
CA LEU A 283 -2.69 4.39 -5.19
C LEU A 283 -1.23 4.16 -4.85
N SER A 284 -0.91 3.78 -3.61
CA SER A 284 0.48 3.51 -3.23
C SER A 284 0.57 2.60 -2.00
N ASN A 285 1.58 1.74 -1.98
CA ASN A 285 2.02 1.00 -0.81
C ASN A 285 3.54 1.21 -0.65
N PRO A 286 3.99 2.34 -0.09
CA PRO A 286 5.40 2.61 0.08
C PRO A 286 6.03 1.71 1.16
N PRO A 287 7.37 1.60 1.19
CA PRO A 287 8.04 0.85 2.23
C PRO A 287 7.76 1.42 3.63
N PHE A 288 7.40 0.56 4.58
CA PHE A 288 6.95 0.98 5.92
C PHE A 288 8.13 1.32 6.84
N GLY A 289 8.15 2.54 7.39
CA GLY A 289 9.08 2.91 8.45
C GLY A 289 10.55 2.84 8.04
N VAL A 290 10.85 2.98 6.75
CA VAL A 290 12.22 2.92 6.23
C VAL A 290 12.92 4.27 6.38
N GLU A 291 14.20 4.21 6.74
CA GLU A 291 15.07 5.38 6.87
C GLU A 291 15.27 6.07 5.50
N TRP A 292 15.16 7.41 5.46
CA TRP A 292 15.36 8.20 4.24
C TRP A 292 16.71 8.92 4.18
N LYS A 293 17.71 8.42 4.92
CA LYS A 293 19.05 9.02 5.03
C LYS A 293 19.74 9.25 3.68
N LYS A 294 19.60 8.30 2.75
CA LYS A 294 20.21 8.36 1.41
C LYS A 294 19.70 9.54 0.59
N VAL A 295 18.45 9.96 0.80
CA VAL A 295 17.80 11.06 0.07
C VAL A 295 17.66 12.34 0.91
N GLU A 296 18.20 12.34 2.13
CA GLU A 296 17.99 13.42 3.11
C GLU A 296 18.39 14.79 2.57
N LYS A 297 19.54 14.87 1.90
CA LYS A 297 20.04 16.12 1.33
C LYS A 297 19.07 16.71 0.29
N ALA A 298 18.49 15.88 -0.57
CA ALA A 298 17.58 16.34 -1.62
C ALA A 298 16.26 16.82 -1.01
N VAL A 299 15.70 16.04 -0.09
CA VAL A 299 14.43 16.33 0.61
C VAL A 299 14.55 17.61 1.45
N ARG A 300 15.62 17.75 2.25
CA ARG A 300 15.86 18.96 3.06
C ARG A 300 16.02 20.20 2.21
N LYS A 301 16.82 20.09 1.14
CA LYS A 301 17.00 21.19 0.19
C LYS A 301 15.66 21.65 -0.39
N GLU A 302 14.80 20.71 -0.83
CA GLU A 302 13.49 21.08 -1.35
C GLU A 302 12.60 21.76 -0.29
N HIS A 303 12.60 21.24 0.94
CA HIS A 303 11.88 21.85 2.05
C HIS A 303 12.36 23.27 2.36
N GLU A 304 13.67 23.47 2.46
CA GLU A 304 14.30 24.76 2.80
C GLU A 304 14.17 25.79 1.67
N ASP A 305 14.42 25.38 0.42
CA ASP A 305 14.44 26.29 -0.74
C ASP A 305 13.03 26.63 -1.24
N LYS A 306 12.07 25.69 -1.16
CA LYS A 306 10.74 25.86 -1.76
C LYS A 306 9.60 25.99 -0.75
N GLY A 307 9.77 25.54 0.50
CA GLY A 307 8.68 25.53 1.47
C GLY A 307 7.42 24.89 0.91
N PHE A 308 6.28 25.59 1.00
CA PHE A 308 4.98 25.15 0.49
C PHE A 308 4.85 25.14 -1.04
N ASP A 309 5.78 25.76 -1.79
CA ASP A 309 5.85 25.60 -3.25
C ASP A 309 6.49 24.26 -3.66
N GLY A 310 7.12 23.56 -2.70
CA GLY A 310 7.66 22.21 -2.86
C GLY A 310 6.75 21.14 -2.25
N ARG A 311 7.17 19.87 -2.36
CA ARG A 311 6.42 18.72 -1.85
C ARG A 311 6.43 18.65 -0.32
N PHE A 312 7.53 19.07 0.31
CA PHE A 312 7.79 18.82 1.71
C PHE A 312 7.55 20.03 2.62
N GLY A 313 6.83 21.05 2.14
CA GLY A 313 6.55 22.28 2.89
C GLY A 313 5.95 22.10 4.29
N PRO A 314 4.97 21.20 4.50
CA PRO A 314 4.33 21.03 5.80
C PRO A 314 5.27 20.61 6.94
N GLY A 315 6.37 19.92 6.63
CA GLY A 315 7.31 19.44 7.63
C GLY A 315 8.10 18.24 7.16
N LEU A 316 9.10 17.86 7.95
CA LEU A 316 9.94 16.69 7.70
C LEU A 316 9.84 15.72 8.90
N PRO A 317 9.49 14.44 8.69
CA PRO A 317 9.50 13.45 9.75
C PRO A 317 10.93 13.16 10.21
N ARG A 318 11.11 12.40 11.29
CA ARG A 318 12.41 11.88 11.68
C ARG A 318 13.07 11.09 10.53
N VAL A 319 14.40 11.14 10.45
CA VAL A 319 15.17 10.46 9.37
C VAL A 319 14.93 8.95 9.32
N SER A 320 14.64 8.33 10.47
CA SER A 320 14.36 6.91 10.60
C SER A 320 13.00 6.46 10.06
N ASP A 321 12.12 7.37 9.63
CA ASP A 321 10.79 7.02 9.11
C ASP A 321 10.37 7.97 7.98
N GLY A 322 10.48 7.50 6.73
CA GLY A 322 10.13 8.27 5.54
C GLY A 322 8.67 8.20 5.12
N SER A 323 7.81 7.49 5.87
CA SER A 323 6.45 7.15 5.43
C SER A 323 5.60 8.38 5.06
N MET A 324 5.70 9.45 5.86
CA MET A 324 4.97 10.70 5.60
C MET A 324 5.52 11.51 4.41
N LEU A 325 6.75 11.28 3.96
CA LEU A 325 7.27 11.93 2.76
C LEU A 325 6.55 11.43 1.50
N PHE A 326 6.17 10.15 1.45
CA PHE A 326 5.35 9.61 0.37
C PHE A 326 3.93 10.15 0.40
N LEU A 327 3.35 10.33 1.59
CA LEU A 327 2.04 10.98 1.76
C LEU A 327 2.08 12.42 1.20
N LEU A 328 3.10 13.20 1.57
CA LEU A 328 3.29 14.55 1.05
C LEU A 328 3.55 14.58 -0.47
N HIS A 329 4.31 13.61 -1.00
CA HIS A 329 4.49 13.46 -2.44
C HIS A 329 3.14 13.26 -3.14
N LEU A 330 2.30 12.34 -2.68
CA LEU A 330 0.96 12.15 -3.26
C LEU A 330 0.08 13.40 -3.14
N ILE A 331 0.07 14.08 -1.98
CA ILE A 331 -0.66 15.35 -1.81
C ILE A 331 -0.21 16.38 -2.85
N SER A 332 1.11 16.49 -3.10
CA SER A 332 1.66 17.40 -4.10
C SER A 332 1.24 17.06 -5.55
N LYS A 333 0.77 15.83 -5.81
CA LYS A 333 0.34 15.36 -7.13
C LYS A 333 -1.17 15.41 -7.33
N MET A 334 -1.93 15.86 -6.33
CA MET A 334 -3.38 15.98 -6.45
C MET A 334 -3.76 17.00 -7.51
N ARG A 335 -4.59 16.59 -8.47
CA ARG A 335 -5.26 17.51 -9.39
C ARG A 335 -6.07 18.55 -8.61
N PRO A 336 -6.02 19.85 -8.98
CA PRO A 336 -6.76 20.89 -8.27
C PRO A 336 -8.27 20.61 -8.24
N ALA A 337 -8.92 20.92 -7.10
CA ALA A 337 -10.36 20.70 -6.93
C ALA A 337 -11.21 21.44 -7.97
N VAL A 338 -10.78 22.65 -8.36
CA VAL A 338 -11.43 23.48 -9.40
C VAL A 338 -11.45 22.80 -10.77
N ASP A 339 -10.52 21.87 -11.03
CA ASP A 339 -10.44 21.14 -12.28
C ASP A 339 -11.16 19.78 -12.20
N GLY A 340 -11.69 19.39 -11.04
CA GLY A 340 -12.33 18.08 -10.81
C GLY A 340 -11.67 17.26 -9.72
N GLY A 341 -10.54 17.72 -9.19
CA GLY A 341 -9.90 17.18 -7.99
C GLY A 341 -9.29 15.78 -8.15
N CYS A 342 -8.88 15.23 -7.01
CA CYS A 342 -8.20 13.96 -6.87
C CYS A 342 -8.71 13.22 -5.63
N ARG A 343 -8.74 11.89 -5.71
CA ARG A 343 -8.79 11.00 -4.54
C ARG A 343 -7.61 10.03 -4.63
N PHE A 344 -7.02 9.65 -3.50
CA PHE A 344 -6.00 8.61 -3.50
C PHE A 344 -6.05 7.74 -2.25
N GLY A 345 -5.55 6.52 -2.40
CA GLY A 345 -5.34 5.58 -1.29
C GLY A 345 -3.85 5.32 -1.06
N ILE A 346 -3.39 5.38 0.19
CA ILE A 346 -2.03 4.99 0.57
C ILE A 346 -2.05 4.05 1.76
N VAL A 347 -1.30 2.94 1.67
CA VAL A 347 -1.12 2.02 2.80
C VAL A 347 0.04 2.50 3.66
N LEU A 348 -0.18 2.64 4.97
CA LEU A 348 0.83 3.02 5.94
C LEU A 348 0.77 2.10 7.17
N ASN A 349 1.85 2.05 7.95
CA ASN A 349 1.82 1.42 9.27
C ASN A 349 1.16 2.37 10.30
N GLY A 350 1.17 2.00 11.58
CA GLY A 350 0.61 2.85 12.64
C GLY A 350 1.38 4.14 12.95
N SER A 351 2.67 4.24 12.60
CA SER A 351 3.53 5.35 13.01
C SER A 351 2.99 6.73 12.58
N PRO A 352 2.54 6.94 11.32
CA PRO A 352 1.96 8.20 10.87
C PRO A 352 0.74 8.69 11.65
N LEU A 353 0.01 7.81 12.34
CA LEU A 353 -1.21 8.19 13.07
C LEU A 353 -0.92 9.02 14.32
N PHE A 354 0.17 8.75 15.04
CA PHE A 354 0.38 9.31 16.40
C PHE A 354 1.84 9.70 16.71
N THR A 355 2.81 9.35 15.86
CA THR A 355 4.20 9.71 16.13
C THR A 355 4.42 11.22 16.07
N GLY A 356 5.23 11.75 16.98
CA GLY A 356 5.66 13.15 16.98
C GLY A 356 4.68 14.05 17.72
N GLY A 357 5.17 14.75 18.75
CA GLY A 357 4.37 15.68 19.55
C GLY A 357 4.12 17.02 18.85
N ALA A 358 3.44 17.94 19.54
CA ALA A 358 3.08 19.25 19.02
C ALA A 358 4.30 20.03 18.48
N GLY A 359 4.18 20.56 17.25
CA GLY A 359 5.26 21.25 16.54
C GLY A 359 6.40 20.37 16.01
N SER A 360 6.31 19.05 16.09
CA SER A 360 7.19 18.13 15.34
C SER A 360 6.75 18.02 13.89
N GLY A 361 7.66 17.62 12.99
CA GLY A 361 7.35 17.50 11.57
C GLY A 361 6.21 16.52 11.29
N GLU A 362 6.15 15.37 11.99
CA GLU A 362 5.05 14.42 11.86
C GLU A 362 3.69 15.02 12.26
N SER A 363 3.67 15.80 13.35
CA SER A 363 2.47 16.50 13.80
C SER A 363 2.04 17.59 12.83
N GLU A 364 2.98 18.39 12.29
CA GLU A 364 2.66 19.43 11.31
C GLU A 364 2.17 18.87 9.97
N ILE A 365 2.65 17.68 9.56
CA ILE A 365 2.13 16.99 8.38
C ILE A 365 0.68 16.53 8.59
N ARG A 366 0.37 15.92 9.76
CA ARG A 366 -1.03 15.57 10.10
C ARG A 366 -1.91 16.80 10.17
N ARG A 367 -1.44 17.85 10.84
CA ARG A 367 -2.12 19.15 10.93
C ARG A 367 -2.46 19.67 9.55
N TYR A 368 -1.48 19.73 8.65
CA TYR A 368 -1.69 20.17 7.29
C TYR A 368 -2.75 19.34 6.56
N ALA A 369 -2.68 18.01 6.65
CA ALA A 369 -3.64 17.13 5.99
C ALA A 369 -5.08 17.26 6.54
N LEU A 370 -5.24 17.49 7.85
CA LEU A 370 -6.53 17.63 8.51
C LEU A 370 -7.12 19.04 8.38
N GLU A 371 -6.32 20.09 8.56
CA GLU A 371 -6.77 21.49 8.44
C GLU A 371 -7.10 21.87 6.99
N ASN A 372 -6.42 21.27 6.00
CA ASN A 372 -6.80 21.40 4.58
C ASN A 372 -7.92 20.44 4.15
N ASP A 373 -8.55 19.75 5.10
CA ASP A 373 -9.67 18.83 4.88
C ASP A 373 -9.38 17.73 3.83
N LEU A 374 -8.14 17.21 3.82
CA LEU A 374 -7.71 16.24 2.81
C LEU A 374 -7.99 14.79 3.25
N VAL A 375 -7.85 14.46 4.53
CA VAL A 375 -8.07 13.08 5.04
C VAL A 375 -9.56 12.77 5.01
N GLU A 376 -10.01 11.87 4.13
CA GLU A 376 -11.42 11.50 3.97
C GLU A 376 -11.80 10.30 4.84
N ALA A 377 -10.94 9.28 4.86
CA ALA A 377 -11.11 8.13 5.74
C ALA A 377 -9.79 7.43 6.07
N ILE A 378 -9.77 6.67 7.16
CA ILE A 378 -8.69 5.74 7.50
C ILE A 378 -9.31 4.39 7.83
N VAL A 379 -8.85 3.34 7.13
CA VAL A 379 -9.32 1.96 7.32
C VAL A 379 -8.22 1.14 7.99
N GLY A 380 -8.47 0.65 9.21
CA GLY A 380 -7.58 -0.27 9.91
C GLY A 380 -7.71 -1.69 9.37
N LEU A 381 -6.65 -2.25 8.81
CA LEU A 381 -6.65 -3.59 8.21
C LEU A 381 -6.35 -4.69 9.24
N PRO A 382 -6.73 -5.95 8.97
CA PRO A 382 -6.29 -7.07 9.78
C PRO A 382 -4.76 -7.18 9.84
N THR A 383 -4.22 -7.62 10.98
CA THR A 383 -2.81 -8.03 11.09
C THR A 383 -2.51 -9.20 10.15
N ASP A 384 -1.24 -9.51 9.90
CA ASP A 384 -0.85 -10.71 9.14
C ASP A 384 -1.48 -10.79 7.73
N MET A 385 -1.81 -9.63 7.15
CA MET A 385 -2.34 -9.49 5.80
C MET A 385 -1.23 -9.34 4.76
N PHE A 386 -0.07 -8.83 5.16
CA PHE A 386 1.06 -8.57 4.27
C PHE A 386 2.10 -9.69 4.32
N TYR A 387 2.81 -9.87 3.22
CA TYR A 387 3.77 -10.97 3.05
C TYR A 387 5.03 -10.83 3.90
N ASN A 388 5.46 -9.60 4.18
CA ASN A 388 6.67 -9.29 4.94
C ASN A 388 6.42 -8.97 6.42
N THR A 389 5.19 -8.67 6.82
CA THR A 389 4.93 -8.15 8.17
C THR A 389 3.59 -8.60 8.74
N GLY A 390 3.59 -8.87 10.05
CA GLY A 390 2.39 -9.13 10.85
C GLY A 390 1.81 -7.87 11.52
N ILE A 391 2.40 -6.69 11.29
CA ILE A 391 1.94 -5.45 11.95
C ILE A 391 0.55 -5.01 11.49
N ALA A 392 -0.09 -4.18 12.31
CA ALA A 392 -1.27 -3.43 11.89
C ALA A 392 -0.91 -2.39 10.82
N THR A 393 -1.74 -2.33 9.77
CA THR A 393 -1.59 -1.43 8.63
C THR A 393 -2.91 -0.72 8.38
N TYR A 394 -2.83 0.44 7.72
CA TYR A 394 -3.96 1.34 7.55
C TYR A 394 -3.99 1.85 6.12
N VAL A 395 -5.17 1.80 5.49
CA VAL A 395 -5.41 2.49 4.22
C VAL A 395 -5.90 3.89 4.54
N TRP A 396 -5.10 4.89 4.19
CA TRP A 396 -5.50 6.29 4.24
C TRP A 396 -6.11 6.68 2.91
N ILE A 397 -7.35 7.18 2.94
CA ILE A 397 -8.03 7.76 1.79
C ILE A 397 -7.98 9.27 1.96
N LEU A 398 -7.39 9.95 0.98
CA LEU A 398 -7.33 11.41 0.93
C LEU A 398 -8.04 11.92 -0.32
N SER A 399 -8.75 13.03 -0.20
CA SER A 399 -9.42 13.68 -1.31
C SER A 399 -9.52 15.19 -1.12
N ASN A 400 -9.28 15.94 -2.19
CA ASN A 400 -9.58 17.38 -2.25
C ASN A 400 -10.90 17.65 -3.00
N LYS A 401 -11.67 16.59 -3.30
CA LYS A 401 -12.99 16.60 -3.92
C LYS A 401 -14.04 15.91 -3.06
N LYS A 402 -13.92 16.04 -1.73
CA LYS A 402 -14.87 15.45 -0.78
C LYS A 402 -16.31 15.87 -1.09
N PRO A 403 -17.27 14.91 -1.13
CA PRO A 403 -18.69 15.21 -1.14
C PRO A 403 -19.08 16.15 -0.01
N THR A 404 -20.11 16.97 -0.21
CA THR A 404 -20.55 17.99 0.77
C THR A 404 -20.81 17.41 2.16
N ALA A 405 -21.37 16.19 2.25
CA ALA A 405 -21.64 15.54 3.54
C ALA A 405 -20.38 15.18 4.35
N ARG A 406 -19.22 15.04 3.68
CA ARG A 406 -17.93 14.65 4.27
C ARG A 406 -17.00 15.83 4.57
N LYS A 407 -17.35 17.05 4.14
CA LYS A 407 -16.49 18.22 4.37
C LYS A 407 -16.28 18.49 5.86
N GLY A 408 -15.04 18.76 6.24
CA GLY A 408 -14.61 18.99 7.62
C GLY A 408 -14.61 17.74 8.50
N LYS A 409 -14.75 16.54 7.91
CA LYS A 409 -14.89 15.27 8.63
C LYS A 409 -13.94 14.20 8.11
N VAL A 410 -13.64 13.26 9.01
CA VAL A 410 -12.89 12.02 8.75
C VAL A 410 -13.71 10.82 9.22
N GLN A 411 -13.81 9.78 8.40
CA GLN A 411 -14.37 8.49 8.79
C GLN A 411 -13.25 7.52 9.20
N LEU A 412 -13.30 6.98 10.41
CA LEU A 412 -12.45 5.86 10.81
C LEU A 412 -13.23 4.56 10.64
N ILE A 413 -12.62 3.54 10.02
CA ILE A 413 -13.23 2.22 9.81
C ILE A 413 -12.30 1.13 10.34
N ASP A 414 -12.68 0.43 11.41
CA ASP A 414 -11.93 -0.72 11.92
C ASP A 414 -12.36 -2.01 11.23
N ALA A 415 -11.55 -2.43 10.26
CA ALA A 415 -11.69 -3.70 9.55
C ALA A 415 -10.73 -4.78 10.09
N SER A 416 -10.14 -4.61 11.29
CA SER A 416 -9.17 -5.56 11.86
C SER A 416 -9.72 -6.97 12.05
N SER A 417 -11.04 -7.11 12.22
CA SER A 417 -11.75 -8.39 12.37
C SER A 417 -12.26 -8.99 11.05
N PHE A 418 -12.09 -8.29 9.93
CA PHE A 418 -12.66 -8.65 8.63
C PHE A 418 -11.68 -9.52 7.84
N TRP A 419 -11.50 -10.76 8.28
CA TRP A 419 -10.61 -11.70 7.62
C TRP A 419 -11.12 -13.13 7.68
N GLN A 420 -10.57 -13.97 6.82
CA GLN A 420 -10.64 -15.42 6.88
C GLN A 420 -9.24 -16.01 6.93
N LYS A 421 -9.11 -17.18 7.56
CA LYS A 421 -7.82 -17.85 7.69
C LYS A 421 -7.41 -18.41 6.33
N MET A 422 -6.18 -18.11 5.90
CA MET A 422 -5.64 -18.72 4.69
C MET A 422 -5.42 -20.23 4.90
N ARG A 423 -5.71 -21.02 3.86
CA ARG A 423 -5.42 -22.46 3.86
C ARG A 423 -3.94 -22.76 4.02
N LYS A 424 -3.10 -21.94 3.37
CA LYS A 424 -1.64 -22.01 3.44
C LYS A 424 -1.09 -20.61 3.68
N SER A 425 -0.32 -20.48 4.75
CA SER A 425 0.44 -19.27 5.07
C SER A 425 1.48 -18.94 3.99
N LEU A 426 1.71 -17.66 3.72
CA LEU A 426 2.71 -17.18 2.75
C LEU A 426 3.58 -16.10 3.41
N GLY A 427 4.88 -16.34 3.62
CA GLY A 427 5.74 -15.41 4.38
C GLY A 427 5.21 -15.15 5.80
N SER A 428 4.89 -13.89 6.13
CA SER A 428 4.18 -13.44 7.34
C SER A 428 2.66 -13.43 7.19
N LYS A 429 2.14 -13.55 5.96
CA LYS A 429 0.72 -13.51 5.66
C LYS A 429 0.01 -14.78 6.17
N ARG A 430 -1.04 -14.60 6.96
CA ARG A 430 -1.86 -15.68 7.55
C ARG A 430 -3.36 -15.48 7.31
N LYS A 431 -3.76 -14.24 7.03
CA LYS A 431 -5.14 -13.80 6.92
C LYS A 431 -5.36 -13.19 5.54
N GLU A 432 -6.57 -13.30 5.02
CA GLU A 432 -7.02 -12.63 3.79
C GLU A 432 -8.44 -12.09 4.00
N MET A 433 -8.82 -11.05 3.26
CA MET A 433 -10.20 -10.56 3.21
C MET A 433 -10.96 -11.29 2.10
N SER A 434 -12.17 -11.74 2.41
CA SER A 434 -13.11 -12.23 1.39
C SER A 434 -13.76 -11.07 0.62
N ASP A 435 -14.34 -11.37 -0.54
CA ASP A 435 -15.05 -10.38 -1.35
C ASP A 435 -16.25 -9.76 -0.61
N GLU A 436 -16.94 -10.54 0.22
CA GLU A 436 -18.04 -10.05 1.07
C GLU A 436 -17.55 -9.06 2.13
N GLN A 437 -16.40 -9.35 2.75
CA GLN A 437 -15.77 -8.46 3.72
C GLN A 437 -15.30 -7.16 3.06
N ILE A 438 -14.68 -7.22 1.89
CA ILE A 438 -14.32 -6.04 1.09
C ILE A 438 -15.56 -5.21 0.76
N ALA A 439 -16.64 -5.86 0.29
CA ALA A 439 -17.89 -5.19 -0.04
C ALA A 439 -18.53 -4.53 1.20
N GLY A 440 -18.41 -5.16 2.38
CA GLY A 440 -18.84 -4.58 3.66
C GLY A 440 -18.13 -3.26 3.98
N VAL A 441 -16.79 -3.25 3.93
CA VAL A 441 -15.99 -2.03 4.15
C VAL A 441 -16.29 -0.98 3.09
N THR A 442 -16.43 -1.40 1.82
CA THR A 442 -16.77 -0.54 0.70
C THR A 442 -18.12 0.16 0.91
N ARG A 443 -19.16 -0.56 1.40
CA ARG A 443 -20.47 0.02 1.73
C ARG A 443 -20.40 0.98 2.92
N LEU A 444 -19.66 0.63 3.97
CA LEU A 444 -19.47 1.52 5.14
C LEU A 444 -18.83 2.83 4.73
N PHE A 445 -17.78 2.75 3.92
CA PHE A 445 -17.14 3.93 3.36
C PHE A 445 -18.11 4.69 2.47
N GLY A 446 -18.59 4.13 1.36
CA GLY A 446 -19.43 4.84 0.37
C GLY A 446 -20.74 5.40 0.92
N GLY A 447 -21.36 4.72 1.89
CA GLY A 447 -22.56 5.22 2.56
C GLY A 447 -22.29 6.31 3.61
N PHE A 448 -21.03 6.55 3.97
CA PHE A 448 -20.62 7.45 5.05
C PHE A 448 -21.38 7.14 6.36
N LEU A 449 -21.39 5.87 6.75
CA LEU A 449 -22.19 5.35 7.86
C LEU A 449 -21.34 5.12 9.10
N GLU A 450 -21.83 5.56 10.26
CA GLU A 450 -21.38 4.98 11.53
C GLU A 450 -22.01 3.59 11.70
N ALA A 451 -21.27 2.64 12.24
CA ALA A 451 -21.74 1.26 12.35
C ALA A 451 -21.05 0.47 13.47
N GLN A 452 -21.73 -0.58 13.89
CA GLN A 452 -21.23 -1.59 14.82
C GLN A 452 -21.25 -2.98 14.18
N LEU A 453 -20.27 -3.81 14.55
CA LEU A 453 -20.26 -5.24 14.29
C LEU A 453 -21.00 -5.94 15.42
N VAL A 454 -22.03 -6.69 15.04
CA VAL A 454 -22.79 -7.58 15.89
C VAL A 454 -22.28 -9.00 15.68
N THR A 455 -21.63 -9.56 16.68
CA THR A 455 -21.19 -10.97 16.66
C THR A 455 -22.13 -11.79 17.54
N VAL A 456 -22.77 -12.80 16.95
CA VAL A 456 -23.69 -13.72 17.65
C VAL A 456 -22.94 -14.98 18.02
N PHE A 457 -23.06 -15.37 19.29
CA PHE A 457 -22.51 -16.61 19.83
C PHE A 457 -23.64 -17.54 20.26
N ASP A 458 -23.47 -18.84 19.99
CA ASP A 458 -24.37 -19.87 20.54
C ASP A 458 -24.19 -20.03 22.06
N ALA A 459 -25.04 -20.87 22.66
CA ALA A 459 -24.98 -21.18 24.09
C ALA A 459 -23.64 -21.81 24.53
N GLY A 460 -22.85 -22.36 23.60
CA GLY A 460 -21.52 -22.89 23.84
C GLY A 460 -20.40 -21.86 23.64
N GLY A 461 -20.72 -20.60 23.36
CA GLY A 461 -19.75 -19.53 23.12
C GLY A 461 -19.09 -19.58 21.75
N LYS A 462 -19.60 -20.39 20.82
CA LYS A 462 -19.10 -20.43 19.44
C LYS A 462 -19.77 -19.36 18.60
N GLU A 463 -18.97 -18.62 17.84
CA GLU A 463 -19.48 -17.66 16.87
C GLU A 463 -20.30 -18.36 15.78
N VAL A 464 -21.54 -17.89 15.58
CA VAL A 464 -22.48 -18.44 14.58
C VAL A 464 -22.85 -17.44 13.49
N ALA A 465 -22.77 -16.13 13.76
CA ALA A 465 -23.07 -15.11 12.77
C ALA A 465 -22.36 -13.78 13.08
N ARG A 466 -22.15 -12.97 12.02
CA ARG A 466 -21.69 -11.58 12.12
C ARG A 466 -22.55 -10.69 11.24
N HIS A 467 -22.97 -9.54 11.77
CA HIS A 467 -23.75 -8.55 11.04
C HIS A 467 -23.15 -7.16 11.23
N ILE A 468 -23.04 -6.41 10.14
CA ILE A 468 -22.75 -4.97 10.18
C ILE A 468 -24.09 -4.26 10.35
N VAL A 469 -24.24 -3.52 11.44
CA VAL A 469 -25.47 -2.79 11.75
C VAL A 469 -25.14 -1.29 11.80
N PRO A 470 -25.69 -0.48 10.89
CA PRO A 470 -25.57 0.98 10.94
C PRO A 470 -26.09 1.55 12.27
N ALA A 471 -25.53 2.69 12.68
CA ALA A 471 -25.96 3.38 13.88
C ALA A 471 -27.45 3.76 13.79
N GLY A 472 -28.21 3.43 14.83
CA GLY A 472 -29.65 3.69 14.90
C GLY A 472 -30.54 2.57 14.33
N GLU A 473 -29.96 1.54 13.69
CA GLU A 473 -30.71 0.36 13.25
C GLU A 473 -30.82 -0.70 14.36
N GLN A 474 -31.86 -1.54 14.28
CA GLN A 474 -32.13 -2.55 15.27
C GLN A 474 -31.16 -3.72 15.15
N VAL A 475 -30.55 -4.10 16.28
CA VAL A 475 -29.72 -5.31 16.37
C VAL A 475 -30.58 -6.55 16.09
N PRO A 476 -30.12 -7.51 15.28
CA PRO A 476 -30.85 -8.74 15.00
C PRO A 476 -31.34 -9.45 16.26
N GLU A 477 -32.58 -9.93 16.26
CA GLU A 477 -33.09 -10.78 17.34
C GLU A 477 -32.30 -12.09 17.38
N VAL A 478 -31.79 -12.44 18.56
CA VAL A 478 -31.08 -13.69 18.80
C VAL A 478 -31.98 -14.73 19.45
N LYS A 479 -31.73 -16.00 19.17
CA LYS A 479 -32.51 -17.11 19.72
C LYS A 479 -32.27 -17.25 21.23
N ALA A 480 -33.18 -17.95 21.91
CA ALA A 480 -33.02 -18.26 23.33
C ALA A 480 -31.71 -19.03 23.57
N GLY A 481 -30.83 -18.48 24.41
CA GLY A 481 -29.52 -19.04 24.73
C GLY A 481 -28.35 -18.50 23.89
N GLU A 482 -28.61 -17.71 22.85
CA GLU A 482 -27.56 -17.00 22.11
C GLU A 482 -27.16 -15.69 22.83
N THR A 483 -25.91 -15.26 22.66
CA THR A 483 -25.41 -13.99 23.20
C THR A 483 -24.85 -13.12 22.08
N VAL A 484 -24.81 -11.80 22.31
CA VAL A 484 -24.36 -10.82 21.32
C VAL A 484 -23.20 -10.01 21.89
N LYS A 485 -22.16 -9.84 21.08
CA LYS A 485 -21.10 -8.86 21.29
C LYS A 485 -21.23 -7.73 20.28
N LEU A 486 -21.20 -6.49 20.76
CA LEU A 486 -21.22 -5.28 19.95
C LEU A 486 -19.82 -4.67 19.95
N ALA A 487 -19.31 -4.30 18.78
CA ALA A 487 -18.06 -3.55 18.64
C ALA A 487 -18.26 -2.43 17.62
N PRO A 488 -17.94 -1.16 17.92
CA PRO A 488 -17.93 -0.11 16.91
C PRO A 488 -16.93 -0.48 15.82
N ILE A 489 -17.28 -0.25 14.55
CA ILE A 489 -16.42 -0.53 13.39
C ILE A 489 -16.37 0.62 12.40
N SER A 490 -17.28 1.58 12.47
CA SER A 490 -17.14 2.84 11.76
C SER A 490 -17.64 4.01 12.59
N ARG A 491 -16.83 5.07 12.64
CA ARG A 491 -17.09 6.29 13.41
C ARG A 491 -16.70 7.52 12.60
N ILE A 492 -17.42 8.61 12.78
CA ILE A 492 -17.21 9.85 12.03
C ILE A 492 -16.82 10.97 13.00
N PHE A 493 -15.73 11.67 12.69
CA PHE A 493 -15.17 12.75 13.51
C PHE A 493 -15.04 14.02 12.70
N ARG A 494 -15.06 15.17 13.38
CA ARG A 494 -14.64 16.45 12.80
C ARG A 494 -13.12 16.49 12.77
N ASN A 495 -12.55 17.24 11.83
CA ASN A 495 -11.08 17.37 11.72
C ASN A 495 -10.45 17.91 13.03
N GLU A 496 -11.14 18.81 13.72
CA GLU A 496 -10.71 19.40 15.00
C GLU A 496 -10.68 18.41 16.17
N ASP A 497 -11.42 17.29 16.09
CA ASP A 497 -11.46 16.28 17.16
C ASP A 497 -10.11 15.53 17.29
N PHE A 498 -9.20 15.67 16.31
CA PHE A 498 -7.85 15.10 16.30
C PHE A 498 -6.77 16.09 16.74
N GLY A 499 -7.13 17.36 16.95
CA GLY A 499 -6.20 18.39 17.37
C GLY A 499 -6.17 18.52 18.89
N TYR A 500 -5.01 18.92 19.40
CA TYR A 500 -4.83 19.29 20.80
C TYR A 500 -3.83 20.44 20.93
N THR A 501 -3.86 21.15 22.06
CA THR A 501 -2.81 22.07 22.47
C THR A 501 -2.01 21.42 23.58
N THR A 502 -0.71 21.18 23.35
CA THR A 502 0.23 20.89 24.43
C THR A 502 0.52 22.19 25.16
N ILE A 503 -0.04 22.35 26.36
CA ILE A 503 0.25 23.47 27.24
C ILE A 503 1.49 23.17 28.09
N THR A 504 2.36 24.16 28.27
CA THR A 504 3.48 24.04 29.20
C THR A 504 3.04 24.54 30.58
N VAL A 505 3.06 23.66 31.56
CA VAL A 505 2.72 23.96 32.95
C VAL A 505 4.00 24.29 33.71
N GLU A 506 4.15 25.54 34.11
CA GLU A 506 5.27 26.00 34.92
C GLU A 506 4.86 26.07 36.39
N ARG A 507 5.82 25.79 37.27
CA ARG A 507 5.66 25.89 38.72
C ARG A 507 6.78 26.74 39.31
N PRO A 508 6.55 27.42 40.44
CA PRO A 508 7.53 28.36 40.96
C PRO A 508 8.72 27.64 41.58
N GLN A 509 9.93 28.14 41.29
CA GLN A 509 11.13 27.79 42.01
C GLN A 509 11.04 28.31 43.44
N ARG A 510 11.42 27.46 44.39
CA ARG A 510 11.45 27.80 45.81
C ARG A 510 12.88 27.79 46.34
N ASP A 511 13.18 28.71 47.24
CA ASP A 511 14.47 28.76 47.92
C ASP A 511 14.56 27.72 49.06
N GLU A 512 15.68 27.71 49.80
CA GLU A 512 15.91 26.80 50.92
C GLU A 512 14.89 26.96 52.05
N ASN A 513 14.19 28.09 52.13
CA ASN A 513 13.15 28.38 53.12
C ASN A 513 11.74 28.06 52.59
N GLY A 514 11.60 27.62 51.34
CA GLY A 514 10.33 27.32 50.68
C GLY A 514 9.62 28.54 50.08
N GLU A 515 10.26 29.72 50.05
CA GLU A 515 9.70 30.95 49.49
C GLU A 515 9.87 31.00 47.96
N ILE A 516 8.91 31.60 47.26
CA ILE A 516 8.94 31.71 45.79
C ILE A 516 10.05 32.67 45.37
N VAL A 517 10.96 32.17 44.53
CA VAL A 517 12.01 32.98 43.91
C VAL A 517 11.39 33.84 42.81
N LEU A 518 11.63 35.15 42.84
CA LEU A 518 11.17 36.09 41.82
C LEU A 518 12.27 36.42 40.83
N GLY A 519 11.92 36.53 39.55
CA GLY A 519 12.84 36.98 38.52
C GLY A 519 13.37 38.39 38.83
N VAL A 520 14.67 38.60 38.63
CA VAL A 520 15.35 39.85 39.01
C VAL A 520 15.57 40.82 37.84
N LYS A 521 15.49 40.35 36.58
CA LYS A 521 15.78 41.12 35.36
C LYS A 521 14.91 40.67 34.17
N GLY A 522 14.78 41.54 33.18
CA GLY A 522 14.06 41.26 31.92
C GLY A 522 12.53 41.17 32.07
N LYS A 523 11.87 40.51 31.12
CA LYS A 523 10.39 40.30 31.10
C LYS A 523 9.86 39.53 32.32
N GLN A 524 10.74 38.83 33.03
CA GLN A 524 10.42 38.04 34.23
C GLN A 524 10.63 38.80 35.54
N LYS A 525 11.04 40.08 35.50
CA LYS A 525 11.27 40.85 36.71
C LYS A 525 10.00 40.97 37.56
N GLY A 526 10.04 40.47 38.78
CA GLY A 526 8.91 40.48 39.72
C GLY A 526 7.86 39.38 39.50
N LYS A 527 8.05 38.49 38.52
CA LYS A 527 7.21 37.29 38.33
C LYS A 527 7.86 36.08 39.00
N PRO A 528 7.09 35.05 39.42
CA PRO A 528 7.65 33.78 39.87
C PRO A 528 8.61 33.21 38.85
N GLN A 529 9.80 32.83 39.29
CA GLN A 529 10.78 32.14 38.46
C GLN A 529 10.34 30.68 38.30
N ALA A 530 10.28 30.18 37.07
CA ALA A 530 9.90 28.80 36.80
C ALA A 530 10.99 27.81 37.27
N ASP A 531 10.58 26.74 37.94
CA ASP A 531 11.43 25.59 38.25
C ASP A 531 11.39 24.59 37.09
N SER A 532 12.49 24.47 36.34
CA SER A 532 12.58 23.53 35.22
C SER A 532 12.44 22.06 35.63
N ALA A 533 12.67 21.71 36.91
CA ALA A 533 12.52 20.35 37.40
C ALA A 533 11.06 19.99 37.73
N LEU A 534 10.20 20.99 37.92
CA LEU A 534 8.77 20.81 38.20
C LEU A 534 7.88 21.15 37.00
N ARG A 535 8.48 21.54 35.87
CA ARG A 535 7.76 21.81 34.62
C ARG A 535 7.14 20.52 34.11
N ASP A 536 5.89 20.63 33.68
CA ASP A 536 5.14 19.56 33.05
C ASP A 536 4.44 20.03 31.78
N THR A 537 3.80 19.12 31.06
CA THR A 537 2.98 19.43 29.89
C THR A 537 1.66 18.66 29.93
N GLU A 538 0.59 19.33 29.55
CA GLU A 538 -0.75 18.75 29.43
C GLU A 538 -1.25 18.88 27.99
N ASN A 539 -1.97 17.89 27.49
CA ASN A 539 -2.58 17.93 26.16
C ASN A 539 -4.07 18.21 26.28
N VAL A 540 -4.49 19.40 25.90
CA VAL A 540 -5.90 19.83 25.94
C VAL A 540 -6.51 19.69 24.54
N PRO A 541 -7.61 18.94 24.33
CA PRO A 541 -8.27 18.85 23.03
C PRO A 541 -8.65 20.24 22.49
N LEU A 542 -8.58 20.46 21.17
CA LEU A 542 -8.95 21.77 20.58
C LEU A 542 -10.42 22.15 20.79
N SER A 543 -11.28 21.18 21.07
CA SER A 543 -12.68 21.40 21.41
C SER A 543 -12.93 21.88 22.84
N GLU A 544 -11.89 21.90 23.68
CA GLU A 544 -12.00 22.26 25.10
C GLU A 544 -11.32 23.60 25.41
N ASP A 545 -11.92 24.37 26.32
CA ASP A 545 -11.33 25.62 26.80
C ASP A 545 -10.14 25.33 27.73
N ILE A 546 -8.98 25.88 27.38
CA ILE A 546 -7.72 25.62 28.09
C ILE A 546 -7.79 26.10 29.54
N ALA A 547 -8.42 27.25 29.82
CA ALA A 547 -8.50 27.76 31.18
C ALA A 547 -9.40 26.87 32.05
N ALA A 548 -10.54 26.44 31.53
CA ALA A 548 -11.43 25.52 32.21
C ALA A 548 -10.79 24.15 32.46
N TYR A 549 -10.03 23.60 31.50
CA TYR A 549 -9.25 22.39 31.71
C TYR A 549 -8.21 22.58 32.82
N PHE A 550 -7.45 23.67 32.77
CA PHE A 550 -6.38 23.94 33.72
C PHE A 550 -6.90 24.10 35.15
N GLU A 551 -8.02 24.80 35.33
CA GLU A 551 -8.69 24.93 36.63
C GLU A 551 -9.20 23.60 37.19
N ARG A 552 -9.66 22.69 36.31
CA ARG A 552 -10.26 21.42 36.71
C ARG A 552 -9.24 20.32 36.96
N GLU A 553 -8.24 20.20 36.09
CA GLU A 553 -7.31 19.06 36.07
C GLU A 553 -5.94 19.40 36.67
N VAL A 554 -5.48 20.66 36.60
CA VAL A 554 -4.12 21.04 37.04
C VAL A 554 -4.11 21.70 38.40
N LEU A 555 -4.88 22.78 38.59
CA LEU A 555 -4.86 23.57 39.82
C LEU A 555 -5.19 22.79 41.11
N PRO A 556 -6.07 21.76 41.13
CA PRO A 556 -6.31 20.96 42.34
C PRO A 556 -5.07 20.19 42.82
N HIS A 557 -4.16 19.87 41.91
CA HIS A 557 -2.92 19.16 42.21
C HIS A 557 -1.71 20.10 42.31
N ALA A 558 -1.72 21.24 41.62
CA ALA A 558 -0.68 22.26 41.64
C ALA A 558 -1.26 23.69 41.70
N PRO A 559 -1.66 24.18 42.89
CA PRO A 559 -2.37 25.46 43.03
C PRO A 559 -1.56 26.71 42.66
N ASP A 560 -0.22 26.59 42.60
CA ASP A 560 0.71 27.67 42.27
C ASP A 560 1.22 27.60 40.81
N ALA A 561 0.67 26.69 40.01
CA ALA A 561 1.05 26.53 38.61
C ALA A 561 0.47 27.63 37.69
N TRP A 562 1.16 27.91 36.59
CA TRP A 562 0.65 28.77 35.51
C TRP A 562 1.03 28.20 34.15
N ILE A 563 0.33 28.65 33.11
CA ILE A 563 0.59 28.24 31.72
C ILE A 563 1.64 29.15 31.10
N ASP A 564 2.66 28.57 30.46
CA ASP A 564 3.55 29.28 29.53
C ASP A 564 3.00 29.21 28.10
N GLU A 565 2.25 30.24 27.71
CA GLU A 565 1.63 30.35 26.38
C GLU A 565 2.67 30.40 25.25
N GLU A 566 3.86 30.99 25.47
CA GLU A 566 4.90 31.09 24.44
C GLU A 566 5.49 29.71 24.08
N LYS A 567 5.47 28.77 25.03
CA LYS A 567 5.93 27.37 24.83
C LYS A 567 4.83 26.41 24.41
N SER A 568 3.57 26.83 24.50
CA SER A 568 2.42 25.99 24.18
C SER A 568 2.27 25.83 22.67
N LYS A 569 2.00 24.61 22.21
CA LYS A 569 1.98 24.28 20.77
C LYS A 569 0.76 23.45 20.43
N VAL A 570 0.20 23.69 19.24
CA VAL A 570 -0.83 22.84 18.66
C VAL A 570 -0.19 21.58 18.10
N GLY A 571 -0.78 20.43 18.40
CA GLY A 571 -0.44 19.13 17.86
C GLY A 571 -1.66 18.44 17.28
N TYR A 572 -1.42 17.42 16.46
CA TYR A 572 -2.46 16.55 15.94
C TYR A 572 -2.07 15.10 16.12
N GLU A 573 -3.00 14.26 16.55
CA GLU A 573 -2.86 12.80 16.63
C GLU A 573 -4.18 12.12 16.25
N ILE A 574 -4.09 10.94 15.66
CA ILE A 574 -5.23 10.10 15.31
C ILE A 574 -5.13 8.82 16.14
N PRO A 575 -5.66 8.80 17.39
CA PRO A 575 -5.53 7.66 18.28
C PRO A 575 -6.52 6.56 17.88
N PHE A 576 -6.33 5.98 16.69
CA PHE A 576 -7.28 5.08 16.01
C PHE A 576 -7.86 4.01 16.94
N ASN A 577 -7.01 3.24 17.62
CA ASN A 577 -7.44 2.16 18.51
C ASN A 577 -8.26 2.65 19.72
N ARG A 578 -8.00 3.87 20.22
CA ARG A 578 -8.76 4.46 21.34
C ARG A 578 -10.23 4.66 20.97
N HIS A 579 -10.52 4.93 19.70
CA HIS A 579 -11.89 5.14 19.22
C HIS A 579 -12.70 3.85 19.06
N PHE A 580 -12.05 2.68 19.01
CA PHE A 580 -12.72 1.39 18.86
C PHE A 580 -12.62 0.49 20.10
N TYR A 581 -11.94 0.97 21.15
CA TYR A 581 -11.85 0.25 22.41
C TYR A 581 -13.23 0.12 23.08
N VAL A 582 -13.66 -1.11 23.33
CA VAL A 582 -14.83 -1.44 24.14
C VAL A 582 -14.34 -1.99 25.47
N PHE A 583 -14.72 -1.34 26.57
CA PHE A 583 -14.37 -1.82 27.89
C PHE A 583 -15.14 -3.11 28.19
N GLU A 584 -14.40 -4.19 28.41
CA GLU A 584 -14.96 -5.46 28.89
C GLU A 584 -14.69 -5.53 30.40
N PRO A 585 -15.73 -5.42 31.25
CA PRO A 585 -15.54 -5.60 32.69
C PRO A 585 -15.01 -7.02 32.95
N PRO A 586 -14.08 -7.17 33.91
CA PRO A 586 -13.63 -8.50 34.31
C PRO A 586 -14.83 -9.34 34.76
N ARG A 587 -14.79 -10.64 34.42
CA ARG A 587 -15.82 -11.60 34.85
C ARG A 587 -15.92 -11.60 36.37
N ASP A 588 -17.13 -11.79 36.87
CA ASP A 588 -17.38 -11.90 38.30
C ASP A 588 -16.63 -13.10 38.90
N LEU A 589 -15.90 -12.86 40.00
CA LEU A 589 -15.05 -13.87 40.65
C LEU A 589 -15.85 -15.09 41.12
N HIS A 590 -17.08 -14.90 41.58
CA HIS A 590 -17.92 -15.99 42.05
C HIS A 590 -18.30 -16.93 40.90
N THR A 591 -18.59 -16.37 39.73
CA THR A 591 -18.88 -17.14 38.52
C THR A 591 -17.66 -17.98 38.07
N ILE A 592 -16.45 -17.41 38.16
CA ILE A 592 -15.21 -18.14 37.85
C ILE A 592 -15.02 -19.32 38.83
N ASP A 593 -15.25 -19.09 40.12
CA ASP A 593 -15.12 -20.12 41.16
C ASP A 593 -16.11 -21.28 40.97
N GLU A 594 -17.35 -20.99 40.58
CA GLU A 594 -18.37 -22.01 40.28
C GLU A 594 -18.00 -22.84 39.04
N GLU A 595 -17.51 -22.21 37.97
CA GLU A 595 -17.02 -22.92 36.78
C GLU A 595 -15.80 -23.79 37.09
N LEU A 596 -14.84 -23.28 37.87
CA LEU A 596 -13.68 -24.06 38.30
C LEU A 596 -14.07 -25.28 39.13
N LYS A 597 -15.07 -25.15 40.01
CA LYS A 597 -15.64 -26.28 40.76
C LYS A 597 -16.30 -27.29 39.82
N ALA A 598 -17.08 -26.83 38.84
CA ALA A 598 -17.75 -27.69 37.87
C ALA A 598 -16.73 -28.46 36.98
N VAL A 599 -15.69 -27.77 36.49
CA VAL A 599 -14.61 -28.40 35.72
C VAL A 599 -13.84 -29.40 36.58
N SER A 600 -13.52 -29.04 37.84
CA SER A 600 -12.84 -29.95 38.77
C SER A 600 -13.68 -31.20 39.06
N ALA A 601 -14.99 -31.04 39.25
CA ALA A 601 -15.91 -32.17 39.44
C ALA A 601 -15.96 -33.08 38.21
N ASN A 602 -15.99 -32.52 37.00
CA ASN A 602 -15.94 -33.29 35.75
C ASN A 602 -14.60 -34.04 35.59
N ILE A 603 -13.47 -33.41 35.91
CA ILE A 603 -12.15 -34.06 35.88
C ILE A 603 -12.11 -35.23 36.88
N MET A 604 -12.60 -35.04 38.11
CA MET A 604 -12.65 -36.10 39.11
C MET A 604 -13.51 -37.28 38.64
N LYS A 605 -14.66 -37.01 38.03
CA LYS A 605 -15.52 -38.03 37.45
C LYS A 605 -14.84 -38.80 36.31
N MET A 606 -14.13 -38.12 35.41
CA MET A 606 -13.37 -38.76 34.34
C MET A 606 -12.23 -39.63 34.86
N LEU A 607 -11.58 -39.23 35.96
CA LEU A 607 -10.53 -40.02 36.62
C LEU A 607 -11.09 -41.26 37.31
N GLU A 608 -12.27 -41.18 37.92
CA GLU A 608 -12.97 -42.34 38.50
C GLU A 608 -13.39 -43.34 37.40
N GLU A 609 -13.92 -42.86 36.27
CA GLU A 609 -14.29 -43.70 35.11
C GLU A 609 -13.07 -44.36 34.43
N LEU A 610 -11.85 -43.84 34.64
CA LEU A 610 -10.58 -44.44 34.17
C LEU A 610 -9.97 -45.44 35.17
N ALA A 611 -10.45 -45.45 36.41
CA ALA A 611 -9.95 -46.31 37.48
C ALA A 611 -10.78 -47.61 37.65
N GLU A 612 -11.93 -47.71 36.98
CA GLU A 612 -12.65 -48.96 36.69
C GLU A 612 -12.15 -49.60 35.37
#